data_AF-A0A7W9DG87-F1
#
_entry.id   AF-A0A7W9DG87-F1
#
_cell.length_a   1.000
_cell.length_b   1.000
_cell.length_c   1.000
_cell.angle_alpha   90.00
_cell.angle_beta   90.00
_cell.angle_gamma   90.00
#
_symmetry.space_group_name_H-M   'P 1'
#
loop_
_entity.id
_entity.type
_entity.pdbx_description
1 polymer ?
#
loop_
_entity_poly.entity_id
_entity_poly.type
_entity_poly.pdbx_seq_one_letter_code
_entity_poly.pdbx_strand_id
1 'polypeptide(L)'
;MLILAQALTAIILLLHVYIVLLETVLFDARGRKVFGLSKEKADIVRPAMSNQGCYNGFLVAALALGFFYPDAAIAHAFTVFGLVCIAVAGIWGAATVMTRILYLQTVPAVLALLLFHFA
;
A
#
# COMPACT_ATOMS: atom_id res chain seq x y z
N MET A 1 13.60 18.65 1.36
CA MET A 1 13.13 17.55 0.45
C MET A 1 11.61 17.28 0.55
N LEU A 2 10.87 18.11 1.28
CA LEU A 2 9.47 17.85 1.66
C LEU A 2 8.48 17.68 0.48
N ILE A 3 8.53 18.53 -0.54
CA ILE A 3 7.60 18.45 -1.69
C ILE A 3 7.76 17.10 -2.41
N LEU A 4 9.00 16.61 -2.56
CA LEU A 4 9.26 15.33 -3.19
C LEU A 4 8.76 14.16 -2.31
N ALA A 5 8.96 14.26 -0.99
CA ALA A 5 8.44 13.27 -0.03
C ALA A 5 6.91 13.18 -0.10
N GLN A 6 6.22 14.33 -0.12
CA GLN A 6 4.77 14.41 -0.25
C GLN A 6 4.29 13.89 -1.61
N ALA A 7 4.93 14.28 -2.72
CA ALA A 7 4.57 13.79 -4.04
C ALA A 7 4.70 12.26 -4.14
N LEU A 8 5.79 11.69 -3.64
CA LEU A 8 5.99 10.23 -3.61
C LEU A 8 4.96 9.54 -2.71
N THR A 9 4.66 10.12 -1.55
CA THR A 9 3.65 9.58 -0.61
C THR A 9 2.26 9.59 -1.25
N ALA A 10 1.92 10.62 -2.02
CA ALA A 10 0.64 10.70 -2.75
C ALA A 10 0.55 9.60 -3.82
N ILE A 11 1.65 9.33 -4.54
CA ILE A 11 1.73 8.21 -5.49
C ILE A 11 1.52 6.87 -4.77
N ILE A 12 2.16 6.66 -3.61
CA ILE A 12 2.01 5.44 -2.80
C ILE A 12 0.57 5.28 -2.30
N LEU A 13 -0.08 6.37 -1.86
CA LEU A 13 -1.48 6.38 -1.45
C LEU A 13 -2.38 5.93 -2.60
N LEU A 14 -2.22 6.52 -3.79
CA LEU A 14 -3.00 6.14 -4.97
C LEU A 14 -2.74 4.68 -5.39
N LEU A 15 -1.50 4.22 -5.29
CA LEU A 15 -1.16 2.82 -5.53
C LEU A 15 -1.88 1.89 -4.53
N HIS A 16 -1.95 2.25 -3.25
CA HIS A 16 -2.67 1.44 -2.26
C HIS A 16 -4.18 1.46 -2.50
N VAL A 17 -4.77 2.59 -2.90
CA VAL A 17 -6.17 2.61 -3.35
C VAL A 17 -6.38 1.62 -4.49
N TYR A 18 -5.47 1.59 -5.48
CA TYR A 18 -5.54 0.63 -6.56
C TYR A 18 -5.37 -0.83 -6.09
N ILE A 19 -4.49 -1.11 -5.14
CA ILE A 19 -4.32 -2.45 -4.53
C ILE A 19 -5.60 -2.88 -3.82
N VAL A 20 -6.22 -2.01 -3.01
CA VAL A 20 -7.50 -2.28 -2.35
C VAL A 20 -8.55 -2.68 -3.39
N LEU A 21 -8.67 -1.91 -4.48
CA LEU A 21 -9.60 -2.23 -5.55
C LEU A 21 -9.28 -3.56 -6.24
N LEU A 22 -8.01 -3.87 -6.49
CA LEU A 22 -7.59 -5.14 -7.08
C LEU A 22 -7.90 -6.35 -6.20
N GLU A 23 -7.76 -6.22 -4.88
CA GLU A 23 -7.97 -7.32 -3.93
C GLU A 23 -9.44 -7.52 -3.57
N THR A 24 -10.28 -6.51 -3.82
CA THR A 24 -11.72 -6.52 -3.52
C THR A 24 -12.56 -6.50 -4.81
N VAL A 25 -12.98 -5.31 -5.24
CA VAL A 25 -14.00 -5.10 -6.27
C VAL A 25 -13.57 -5.57 -7.66
N LEU A 26 -12.28 -5.41 -8.00
CA LEU A 26 -11.72 -5.75 -9.30
C LEU A 26 -11.04 -7.13 -9.31
N PHE A 27 -11.22 -7.92 -8.26
CA PHE A 27 -10.49 -9.19 -8.09
C PHE A 27 -10.72 -10.15 -9.26
N ASP A 28 -11.97 -10.43 -9.62
CA ASP A 28 -12.27 -11.37 -10.71
C ASP A 28 -11.83 -10.85 -12.09
N ALA A 29 -12.03 -9.55 -12.33
CA ALA A 29 -11.76 -8.92 -13.62
C ALA A 29 -10.25 -8.75 -13.88
N ARG A 30 -9.48 -8.40 -12.84
CA ARG A 30 -8.07 -8.01 -12.96
C ARG A 30 -7.17 -8.59 -11.88
N GLY A 31 -7.59 -8.56 -10.62
CA GLY A 31 -6.77 -9.01 -9.48
C GLY A 31 -6.24 -10.44 -9.67
N ARG A 32 -7.12 -11.38 -10.05
CA ARG A 32 -6.77 -12.76 -10.37
C ARG A 32 -5.60 -12.89 -11.36
N LYS A 33 -5.60 -12.07 -12.42
CA LYS A 33 -4.53 -12.07 -13.43
C LYS A 33 -3.23 -11.47 -12.88
N VAL A 34 -3.33 -10.41 -12.09
CA VAL A 34 -2.17 -9.77 -11.44
C VAL A 34 -1.49 -10.74 -10.49
N PHE A 35 -2.26 -11.50 -9.71
CA PHE A 35 -1.77 -12.52 -8.78
C PHE A 35 -1.45 -13.87 -9.43
N GLY A 36 -1.66 -14.02 -10.75
CA GLY A 36 -1.34 -15.27 -11.47
C GLY A 36 -2.17 -16.48 -11.05
N LEU A 37 -3.40 -16.26 -10.56
CA LEU A 37 -4.25 -17.33 -10.03
C LEU A 37 -5.09 -18.01 -11.12
N SER A 38 -5.22 -19.34 -11.05
CA SER A 38 -6.26 -20.06 -11.81
C SER A 38 -7.65 -19.66 -11.29
N LYS A 39 -8.70 -19.91 -12.07
CA LYS A 39 -10.08 -19.60 -11.66
C LYS A 39 -10.45 -20.32 -10.36
N GLU A 40 -10.18 -21.62 -10.30
CA GLU A 40 -10.44 -22.46 -9.12
C GLU A 40 -9.72 -21.95 -7.87
N LYS A 41 -8.42 -21.62 -7.96
CA LYS A 41 -7.68 -21.05 -6.82
C LYS A 41 -8.22 -19.69 -6.41
N ALA A 42 -8.61 -18.86 -7.37
CA ALA A 42 -9.18 -17.54 -7.11
C ALA A 42 -10.48 -17.64 -6.31
N ASP A 43 -11.35 -18.59 -6.64
CA ASP A 43 -12.60 -18.79 -5.91
C ASP A 43 -12.36 -19.21 -4.45
N ILE A 44 -11.33 -20.01 -4.20
CA ILE A 44 -10.93 -20.43 -2.84
C ILE A 44 -10.37 -19.26 -2.03
N VAL A 45 -9.46 -18.46 -2.60
CA VAL A 45 -8.76 -17.40 -1.85
C VAL A 45 -9.51 -16.06 -1.83
N ARG A 46 -10.60 -15.93 -2.59
CA ARG A 46 -11.36 -14.67 -2.74
C ARG A 46 -11.72 -14.01 -1.39
N PRO A 47 -12.28 -14.72 -0.39
CA PRO A 47 -12.59 -14.08 0.89
C PRO A 47 -11.33 -13.57 1.62
N ALA A 48 -10.23 -14.33 1.56
CA ALA A 48 -8.96 -13.94 2.17
C ALA A 48 -8.32 -12.73 1.48
N MET A 49 -8.37 -12.68 0.14
CA MET A 49 -7.92 -11.52 -0.64
C MET A 49 -8.78 -10.29 -0.35
N SER A 50 -10.10 -10.44 -0.26
CA SER A 50 -10.98 -9.33 0.11
C SER A 50 -10.66 -8.80 1.52
N ASN A 51 -10.31 -9.67 2.46
CA ASN A 51 -9.88 -9.26 3.79
C ASN A 51 -8.52 -8.56 3.77
N GLN A 52 -7.58 -9.03 2.95
CA GLN A 52 -6.29 -8.35 2.71
C GLN A 52 -6.50 -6.94 2.13
N GLY A 53 -7.42 -6.79 1.19
CA GLY A 53 -7.83 -5.48 0.66
C GLY A 53 -8.41 -4.57 1.72
N CYS A 54 -9.18 -5.08 2.68
CA CYS A 54 -9.67 -4.31 3.82
C CYS A 54 -8.51 -3.78 4.69
N TYR A 55 -7.54 -4.63 5.03
CA TYR A 55 -6.34 -4.21 5.77
C TYR A 55 -5.51 -3.17 5.00
N ASN A 56 -5.34 -3.34 3.69
CA ASN A 56 -4.72 -2.32 2.83
C ASN A 56 -5.51 -1.00 2.83
N GLY A 57 -6.83 -1.05 3.00
CA GLY A 57 -7.69 0.12 3.21
C GLY A 57 -7.33 0.93 4.46
N PHE A 58 -6.83 0.28 5.53
CA PHE A 58 -6.34 1.00 6.70
C PHE A 58 -5.03 1.76 6.40
N LEU A 59 -4.18 1.23 5.52
CA LEU A 59 -2.97 1.93 5.07
C LEU A 59 -3.33 3.16 4.21
N VAL A 60 -4.34 3.04 3.35
CA VAL A 60 -4.93 4.17 2.62
C VAL A 60 -5.44 5.22 3.60
N ALA A 61 -6.21 4.82 4.62
CA ALA A 61 -6.73 5.74 5.62
C ALA A 61 -5.61 6.43 6.42
N ALA A 62 -4.57 5.71 6.82
CA ALA A 62 -3.41 6.27 7.51
C ALA A 62 -2.71 7.33 6.64
N LEU A 63 -2.41 7.03 5.38
CA LEU A 63 -1.79 8.01 4.49
C LEU A 63 -2.72 9.19 4.17
N ALA A 64 -4.04 8.98 4.04
CA ALA A 64 -5.00 10.05 3.84
C ALA A 64 -5.05 11.00 5.06
N LEU A 65 -5.06 10.47 6.27
CA LEU A 65 -4.88 11.27 7.49
C LEU A 65 -3.55 12.03 7.46
N GLY A 66 -2.50 11.41 6.91
CA GLY A 66 -1.21 12.04 6.70
C GLY A 66 -1.20 13.26 5.78
N PHE A 67 -2.18 13.39 4.88
CA PHE A 67 -2.33 14.55 3.99
C PHE A 67 -3.35 15.57 4.46
N PHE A 68 -4.45 15.10 5.05
CA PHE A 68 -5.65 15.93 5.22
C PHE A 68 -5.96 16.26 6.68
N TYR A 69 -5.25 15.65 7.64
CA TYR A 69 -5.47 15.98 9.05
C TYR A 69 -4.96 17.40 9.35
N PRO A 70 -5.74 18.28 10.03
CA PRO A 70 -5.38 19.68 10.20
C PRO A 70 -4.13 19.92 11.07
N ASP A 71 -3.92 19.07 12.06
CA ASP A 71 -2.73 19.13 12.92
C ASP A 71 -1.52 18.48 12.22
N ALA A 72 -0.48 19.28 12.01
CA ALA A 72 0.70 18.85 11.25
C ALA A 72 1.50 17.74 11.95
N ALA A 73 1.53 17.70 13.28
CA ALA A 73 2.25 16.67 14.02
C ALA A 73 1.52 15.31 13.89
N ILE A 74 0.19 15.32 14.00
CA ILE A 74 -0.64 14.13 13.80
C ILE A 74 -0.56 13.65 12.35
N ALA A 75 -0.69 14.55 11.37
CA ALA A 75 -0.54 14.23 9.95
C ALA A 75 0.83 13.57 9.66
N HIS A 76 1.90 14.15 10.19
CA HIS A 76 3.24 13.57 10.04
C HIS A 76 3.35 12.18 10.69
N ALA A 77 2.80 11.99 11.90
CA ALA A 77 2.82 10.70 12.59
C ALA A 77 2.10 9.60 11.78
N PHE A 78 0.92 9.89 11.24
CA PHE A 78 0.18 8.96 10.39
C PHE A 78 0.88 8.66 9.07
N THR A 79 1.54 9.66 8.46
CA THR A 79 2.35 9.47 7.25
C THR A 79 3.50 8.49 7.51
N VAL A 80 4.30 8.74 8.55
CA VAL A 80 5.44 7.88 8.90
C VAL A 80 4.96 6.48 9.27
N PHE A 81 3.93 6.36 10.11
CA PHE A 81 3.35 5.08 10.48
C PHE A 81 2.88 4.27 9.26
N GLY A 82 2.09 4.90 8.38
CA GLY A 82 1.59 4.27 7.16
C GLY A 82 2.73 3.80 6.25
N LEU A 83 3.73 4.64 6.00
CA LEU A 83 4.88 4.29 5.18
C LEU A 83 5.72 3.15 5.78
N VAL A 84 5.92 3.12 7.10
CA VAL A 84 6.61 2.01 7.78
C VAL A 84 5.83 0.71 7.63
N CYS A 85 4.51 0.73 7.87
CA CYS A 85 3.67 -0.44 7.68
C CYS A 85 3.73 -0.96 6.24
N ILE A 86 3.67 -0.07 5.24
CA ILE A 86 3.79 -0.43 3.83
C ILE A 86 5.17 -1.04 3.54
N ALA A 87 6.25 -0.48 4.10
CA ALA A 87 7.59 -1.01 3.89
C ALA A 87 7.71 -2.45 4.42
N VAL A 88 7.24 -2.68 5.65
CA VAL A 88 7.27 -4.00 6.32
C VAL A 88 6.36 -5.01 5.60
N ALA A 89 5.12 -4.62 5.31
CA ALA A 89 4.17 -5.47 4.59
C ALA A 89 4.68 -5.81 3.18
N GLY A 90 5.34 -4.86 2.51
CA GLY A 90 5.96 -5.08 1.22
C GLY A 90 7.10 -6.11 1.26
N ILE A 91 7.92 -6.11 2.33
CA ILE A 91 8.97 -7.12 2.52
C ILE A 91 8.33 -8.50 2.74
N TRP A 92 7.32 -8.56 3.61
CA TRP A 92 6.61 -9.80 3.90
C TRP A 92 5.92 -10.37 2.66
N GLY A 93 5.23 -9.53 1.90
CA GLY A 93 4.57 -9.91 0.64
C GLY A 93 5.56 -10.31 -0.44
N ALA A 94 6.74 -9.70 -0.49
CA ALA A 94 7.80 -10.10 -1.40
C ALA A 94 8.33 -11.51 -1.10
N ALA A 95 8.47 -11.84 0.20
CA ALA A 95 8.94 -13.14 0.65
C ALA A 95 7.89 -14.25 0.51
N THR A 96 6.59 -13.92 0.62
CA THR A 96 5.52 -14.92 0.73
C THR A 96 4.60 -15.02 -0.50
N VAL A 97 4.52 -13.98 -1.33
CA VAL A 97 3.59 -13.91 -2.47
C VAL A 97 4.35 -13.74 -3.79
N MET A 98 5.04 -12.61 -4.00
CA MET A 98 5.88 -12.39 -5.18
C MET A 98 6.85 -11.21 -5.04
N THR A 99 8.06 -11.35 -5.56
CA THR A 99 9.14 -10.35 -5.47
C THR A 99 8.76 -8.98 -6.03
N ARG A 100 7.82 -8.90 -6.98
CA ARG A 100 7.33 -7.63 -7.54
C ARG A 100 6.78 -6.69 -6.46
N ILE A 101 6.22 -7.23 -5.38
CA ILE A 101 5.68 -6.44 -4.27
C ILE A 101 6.76 -5.56 -3.62
N LEU A 102 8.00 -6.05 -3.53
CA LEU A 102 9.13 -5.29 -2.97
C LEU A 102 9.31 -3.95 -3.71
N TYR A 103 9.30 -4.00 -5.04
CA TYR A 103 9.55 -2.83 -5.90
C TYR A 103 8.35 -1.88 -5.94
N LEU A 104 7.13 -2.39 -5.79
CA LEU A 104 5.92 -1.58 -5.81
C LEU A 104 5.57 -0.98 -4.44
N GLN A 105 5.98 -1.61 -3.34
CA GLN A 105 5.60 -1.19 -1.98
C GLN A 105 6.83 -0.76 -1.17
N THR A 106 7.76 -1.67 -0.88
CA THR A 106 8.88 -1.40 0.02
C THR A 106 9.81 -0.31 -0.50
N VAL A 107 10.28 -0.43 -1.73
CA VAL A 107 11.22 0.54 -2.32
C VAL A 107 10.66 1.97 -2.28
N PRO A 108 9.46 2.27 -2.82
CA PRO A 108 8.94 3.63 -2.77
C PRO A 108 8.64 4.10 -1.34
N ALA A 109 8.16 3.23 -0.45
CA ALA A 109 7.90 3.61 0.93
C ALA A 109 9.18 3.98 1.70
N VAL A 110 10.25 3.20 1.55
CA VAL A 110 11.56 3.50 2.15
C VAL A 110 12.13 4.79 1.56
N LEU A 111 12.02 5.01 0.26
CA LEU A 111 12.45 6.26 -0.37
C LEU A 111 11.68 7.46 0.18
N ALA A 112 10.36 7.35 0.36
CA ALA A 112 9.55 8.42 0.95
C ALA A 112 9.98 8.71 2.40
N LEU A 113 10.22 7.68 3.21
CA LEU A 113 10.71 7.82 4.59
C LEU A 113 12.07 8.53 4.65
N LEU A 114 13.00 8.15 3.77
CA LEU A 114 14.31 8.81 3.67
C LEU A 114 14.15 10.29 3.27
N LEU A 115 13.27 10.59 2.30
CA LEU A 115 13.01 11.97 1.88
C LEU A 115 12.40 12.82 3.01
N PHE A 116 11.55 12.26 3.86
CA PHE A 116 11.06 12.93 5.07
C PHE A 116 12.16 13.12 6.11
N HIS A 117 13.05 12.15 6.29
CA HIS A 117 14.15 12.24 7.26
C HIS A 117 15.15 13.36 6.92
N PHE A 118 15.43 13.55 5.63
CA PHE A 118 16.31 14.62 5.13
C PHE A 118 15.53 15.88 4.67
N ALA A 119 14.25 16.01 5.05
CA ALA A 119 13.36 17.05 4.53
C ALA A 119 13.67 18.45 5.02
#